data_AF-A0A9D6RUJ4-F1
#
_entry.id   AF-A0A9D6RUJ4-F1
#
_cell.length_a   1.000
_cell.length_b   1.000
_cell.length_c   1.000
_cell.angle_alpha   90.00
_cell.angle_beta   90.00
_cell.angle_gamma   90.00
#
_symmetry.space_group_name_H-M   'P 1'
#
loop_
_entity.id
_entity.type
_entity.pdbx_description
1 polymer ?
#
loop_
_entity_poly.entity_id
_entity_poly.type
_entity_poly.pdbx_seq_one_letter_code
_entity_poly.pdbx_strand_id
1 'polypeptide(L)'
;MVQLMSQHDWKDRPIVQGPSSYYQLADSALVEGCLRGDDPAWEALLDRYGSLIYSIAKKFNLPPEDLADTFQSVCLAMLESLEKLKDEPTLSSWLTTITLWQCRQLVESDQVEEKSTHQPPD
;
A
#
# COMPACT_ATOMS: atom_id res chain seq x y z
N MET A 1 10.40 -10.45 3.07
CA MET A 1 9.88 -9.23 2.41
C MET A 1 8.45 -8.90 2.80
N VAL A 2 7.47 -9.84 2.80
CA VAL A 2 6.07 -9.53 3.21
C VAL A 2 5.77 -9.80 4.71
N GLN A 3 6.55 -10.66 5.37
CA GLN A 3 6.28 -11.16 6.74
C GLN A 3 6.40 -10.11 7.87
N LEU A 4 6.75 -8.85 7.58
CA LEU A 4 7.09 -7.82 8.57
C LEU A 4 6.11 -6.64 8.60
N MET A 5 4.87 -6.85 8.13
CA MET A 5 3.80 -5.84 8.10
C MET A 5 2.79 -6.04 9.25
N SER A 6 3.27 -6.38 10.45
CA SER A 6 2.42 -6.35 11.65
C SER A 6 2.25 -4.90 12.11
N GLN A 7 1.16 -4.29 11.62
CA GLN A 7 0.35 -3.14 12.05
C GLN A 7 0.91 -1.93 12.84
N HIS A 8 2.12 -1.89 13.40
CA HIS A 8 2.58 -0.72 14.19
C HIS A 8 4.03 -0.25 13.97
N ASP A 9 4.88 -0.98 13.23
CA ASP A 9 6.34 -0.76 13.35
C ASP A 9 7.03 -0.02 12.18
N TRP A 10 6.39 0.16 11.01
CA TRP A 10 7.08 0.78 9.86
C TRP A 10 7.46 2.26 10.07
N LYS A 11 6.75 2.97 10.97
CA LYS A 11 6.98 4.39 11.27
C LYS A 11 8.17 4.62 12.20
N ASP A 12 8.52 3.62 13.01
CA ASP A 12 9.54 3.69 14.05
C ASP A 12 10.83 2.95 13.67
N ARG A 13 10.90 2.37 12.45
CA ARG A 13 12.17 1.84 11.98
C ARG A 13 13.17 2.97 11.85
N PRO A 14 14.39 2.83 12.41
CA PRO A 14 15.47 3.68 12.02
C PRO A 14 15.60 3.51 10.52
N ILE A 15 15.37 4.59 9.77
CA ILE A 15 15.56 4.65 8.33
C ILE A 15 16.91 3.99 8.09
N VAL A 16 16.92 2.74 7.60
CA VAL A 16 18.17 2.08 7.28
C VAL A 16 18.67 2.91 6.13
N GLN A 17 19.68 3.73 6.42
CA GLN A 17 20.31 4.61 5.44
C GLN A 17 21.01 3.71 4.42
N GLY A 18 20.23 3.08 3.53
CA GLY A 18 20.70 2.81 2.19
C GLY A 18 21.28 4.13 1.65
N PRO A 19 22.35 4.09 0.85
CA PRO A 19 23.01 5.31 0.41
C PRO A 19 21.95 6.27 -0.11
N SER A 20 21.91 7.49 0.43
CA SER A 20 20.79 8.47 0.32
C SER A 20 20.35 8.81 -1.12
N SER A 21 21.01 8.23 -2.12
CA SER A 21 20.68 8.21 -3.53
C SER A 21 19.41 7.44 -3.89
N TYR A 22 18.97 6.42 -3.12
CA TYR A 22 17.79 5.60 -3.51
C TYR A 22 16.50 6.43 -3.60
N TYR A 23 16.31 7.41 -2.72
CA TYR A 23 15.14 8.30 -2.75
C TYR A 23 15.08 9.22 -3.99
N GLN A 24 16.19 9.39 -4.72
CA GLN A 24 16.26 10.16 -5.97
C GLN A 24 16.17 9.29 -7.23
N LEU A 25 16.16 7.96 -7.08
CA LEU A 25 16.06 7.07 -8.22
C LEU A 25 14.67 7.18 -8.88
N ALA A 26 14.67 6.97 -10.19
CA ALA A 26 13.45 6.80 -10.96
C ALA A 26 12.70 5.55 -10.48
N ASP A 27 11.37 5.57 -10.63
CA ASP A 27 10.52 4.46 -10.20
C ASP A 27 10.99 3.13 -10.81
N SER A 28 11.40 3.13 -12.08
CA SER A 28 11.94 1.94 -12.76
C SER A 28 13.20 1.37 -12.11
N ALA A 29 14.11 2.22 -11.62
CA ALA A 29 15.32 1.77 -10.95
C ALA A 29 15.03 1.20 -9.55
N LEU A 30 14.05 1.77 -8.84
CA LEU A 30 13.56 1.22 -7.58
C LEU A 30 12.86 -0.14 -7.80
N VAL A 31 12.03 -0.26 -8.84
CA VAL A 31 11.39 -1.51 -9.25
C VAL A 31 12.44 -2.58 -9.56
N GLU A 32 13.48 -2.25 -10.32
CA GLU A 32 14.57 -3.19 -10.59
C GLU A 32 15.33 -3.63 -9.33
N GLY A 33 15.56 -2.72 -8.38
CA GLY A 33 16.14 -3.06 -7.08
C GLY A 33 15.25 -4.03 -6.30
N CYS A 34 13.94 -3.77 -6.25
CA CYS A 34 12.98 -4.66 -5.61
C CYS A 34 12.95 -6.05 -6.24
N LEU A 35 13.00 -6.14 -7.57
CA LEU A 35 13.05 -7.43 -8.29
C LEU A 35 14.32 -8.24 -8.00
N ARG A 36 15.41 -7.56 -7.61
CA ARG A 36 16.66 -8.19 -7.17
C ARG A 36 16.66 -8.54 -5.67
N GLY A 37 15.61 -8.18 -4.96
CA GLY A 37 15.48 -8.38 -3.52
C GLY A 37 16.24 -7.35 -2.67
N ASP A 38 16.45 -6.14 -3.19
CA ASP A 38 17.10 -5.04 -2.49
C ASP A 38 16.09 -4.36 -1.54
N ASP A 39 16.16 -4.68 -0.24
CA ASP A 39 15.26 -4.13 0.79
C ASP A 39 15.21 -2.59 0.81
N PRO A 40 16.34 -1.84 0.69
CA PRO A 40 16.33 -0.39 0.57
C PRO A 40 15.54 0.17 -0.61
N ALA A 41 15.51 -0.55 -1.75
CA ALA A 41 14.73 -0.11 -2.91
C ALA A 41 13.22 -0.24 -2.64
N TRP A 42 12.83 -1.29 -1.92
CA TRP A 42 11.46 -1.51 -1.48
C TRP A 42 11.03 -0.46 -0.46
N GLU A 43 11.88 -0.14 0.52
CA GLU A 43 11.62 0.91 1.49
C GLU A 43 11.45 2.28 0.83
N ALA A 44 12.28 2.64 -0.15
CA ALA A 44 12.15 3.90 -0.89
C ALA A 44 10.84 3.98 -1.70
N LEU A 45 10.40 2.86 -2.30
CA LEU A 45 9.10 2.74 -2.97
C LEU A 45 7.96 2.95 -1.96
N LEU A 46 8.01 2.26 -0.82
CA LEU A 46 7.00 2.38 0.23
C LEU A 46 6.96 3.78 0.85
N ASP A 47 8.08 4.46 1.03
CA ASP A 47 8.11 5.82 1.57
C ASP A 47 7.43 6.81 0.60
N ARG A 48 7.80 6.71 -0.70
CA ARG A 48 7.26 7.56 -1.77
C ARG A 48 5.76 7.39 -1.95
N TYR A 49 5.28 6.15 -1.96
CA TYR A 49 3.86 5.85 -2.24
C TYR A 49 3.01 5.59 -1.01
N GLY A 50 3.60 5.26 0.12
CA GLY A 50 2.87 5.05 1.37
C GLY A 50 2.17 6.32 1.83
N SER A 51 2.81 7.48 1.66
CA SER A 51 2.18 8.78 1.88
C SER A 51 0.97 9.01 0.96
N LEU A 52 1.03 8.58 -0.30
CA LEU A 52 -0.07 8.67 -1.26
C LEU A 52 -1.23 7.75 -0.89
N ILE A 53 -0.92 6.48 -0.59
CA ILE A 53 -1.90 5.46 -0.19
C ILE A 53 -2.64 5.92 1.07
N TYR A 54 -1.89 6.36 2.08
CA TYR A 54 -2.46 6.87 3.34
C TYR A 54 -3.32 8.11 3.11
N SER A 55 -2.87 9.03 2.25
CA SER A 55 -3.64 10.23 1.88
C SER A 55 -4.96 9.90 1.21
N ILE A 56 -4.99 8.87 0.36
CA ILE A 56 -6.21 8.39 -0.29
C ILE A 56 -7.10 7.70 0.74
N ALA A 57 -6.60 6.71 1.48
CA ALA A 57 -7.37 5.96 2.47
C ALA A 57 -8.01 6.88 3.52
N LYS A 58 -7.28 7.90 3.97
CA LYS A 58 -7.79 8.89 4.92
C LYS A 58 -9.01 9.67 4.38
N LYS A 59 -9.12 9.89 3.07
CA LYS A 59 -10.30 10.54 2.47
C LYS A 59 -11.56 9.69 2.54
N PHE A 60 -11.42 8.36 2.63
CA PHE A 60 -12.54 7.44 2.81
C PHE A 60 -12.92 7.24 4.27
N ASN A 61 -12.20 7.89 5.20
CA ASN A 61 -12.46 7.85 6.64
C ASN A 61 -12.55 6.41 7.20
N LEU A 62 -11.75 5.50 6.64
CA LEU A 62 -11.69 4.10 7.04
C LEU A 62 -11.17 3.95 8.48
N PRO A 63 -11.65 2.94 9.23
CA PRO A 63 -11.09 2.60 10.52
C PRO A 63 -9.61 2.15 10.38
N PRO A 64 -8.83 2.23 11.47
CA PRO A 64 -7.40 1.92 11.43
C PRO A 64 -7.09 0.48 11.00
N GLU A 65 -7.99 -0.47 11.27
CA GLU A 65 -7.89 -1.87 10.86
C GLU A 65 -7.98 -2.02 9.33
N ASP A 66 -9.04 -1.47 8.72
CA ASP A 66 -9.23 -1.43 7.28
C ASP A 66 -8.12 -0.70 6.53
N LEU A 67 -7.57 0.35 7.15
CA LEU A 67 -6.45 1.08 6.57
C LEU A 67 -5.19 0.22 6.52
N ALA A 68 -4.92 -0.57 7.57
CA ALA A 68 -3.80 -1.50 7.58
C ALA A 68 -3.98 -2.62 6.54
N ASP A 69 -5.19 -3.17 6.44
CA ASP A 69 -5.51 -4.24 5.49
C ASP A 69 -5.46 -3.74 4.03
N THR A 70 -5.95 -2.52 3.79
CA THR A 70 -5.81 -1.83 2.50
C THR A 70 -4.34 -1.65 2.14
N PHE A 71 -3.55 -1.15 3.09
CA PHE A 71 -2.12 -0.89 2.86
C PHE A 71 -1.38 -2.19 2.53
N GLN A 72 -1.61 -3.26 3.29
CA GLN A 72 -1.04 -4.58 3.03
C GLN A 72 -1.45 -5.11 1.66
N SER A 73 -2.73 -5.01 1.30
CA SER A 73 -3.26 -5.48 0.02
C SER A 73 -2.67 -4.70 -1.16
N VAL A 74 -2.53 -3.38 -1.04
CA VAL A 74 -1.88 -2.54 -2.07
C VAL A 74 -0.39 -2.87 -2.19
N CYS A 75 0.31 -3.11 -1.07
CA CYS A 75 1.73 -3.50 -1.10
C CYS A 75 1.93 -4.86 -1.79
N LEU A 76 1.07 -5.83 -1.52
CA LEU A 76 1.07 -7.13 -2.19
C LEU A 76 0.82 -6.99 -3.70
N ALA A 77 -0.23 -6.26 -4.08
CA ALA A 77 -0.52 -5.99 -5.48
C ALA A 77 0.65 -5.28 -6.16
N MET A 78 1.31 -4.36 -5.45
CA MET A 78 2.49 -3.65 -5.94
C MET A 78 3.62 -4.64 -6.22
N LEU A 79 3.97 -5.52 -5.28
CA LEU A 79 4.99 -6.56 -5.44
C LEU A 79 4.70 -7.47 -6.65
N GLU A 80 3.47 -7.96 -6.77
CA GLU A 80 3.04 -8.81 -7.89
C GLU A 80 3.06 -8.08 -9.24
N SER A 81 2.86 -6.77 -9.21
CA SER A 81 2.85 -5.94 -10.40
C SER A 81 4.22 -5.37 -10.74
N LEU A 82 5.23 -5.43 -9.85
CA LEU A 82 6.58 -4.91 -10.10
C LEU A 82 7.17 -5.45 -11.40
N GLU A 83 6.96 -6.74 -11.69
CA GLU A 83 7.43 -7.38 -12.93
C GLU A 83 6.80 -6.76 -14.18
N LYS A 84 5.53 -6.33 -14.10
CA LYS A 84 4.78 -5.69 -15.19
C LYS A 84 5.05 -4.18 -15.27
N LEU A 85 5.28 -3.55 -14.12
CA LEU A 85 5.48 -2.11 -13.98
C LEU A 85 6.87 -1.64 -14.41
N LYS A 86 7.82 -2.57 -14.63
CA LYS A 86 9.15 -2.27 -15.18
C LYS A 86 9.09 -1.46 -16.48
N ASP A 87 8.08 -1.72 -17.32
CA ASP A 87 7.92 -1.12 -18.64
C ASP A 87 6.87 0.00 -18.69
N GLU A 88 6.18 0.28 -17.57
CA GLU A 88 5.02 1.19 -17.54
C GLU A 88 5.40 2.58 -16.96
N PRO A 89 5.17 3.69 -17.70
CA PRO A 89 5.66 5.02 -17.28
C PRO A 89 4.89 5.68 -16.14
N THR A 90 3.84 5.07 -15.58
CA THR A 90 2.96 5.71 -14.58
C THR A 90 2.56 4.78 -13.44
N LEU A 91 3.55 4.24 -12.73
CA LEU A 91 3.38 3.48 -11.49
C LEU A 91 2.48 4.21 -10.47
N SER A 92 2.63 5.54 -10.35
CA SER A 92 1.79 6.41 -9.53
C SER A 92 0.30 6.38 -9.89
N SER A 93 -0.02 6.30 -11.19
CA SER A 93 -1.41 6.27 -11.68
C SER A 93 -2.06 4.91 -11.40
N TRP A 94 -1.31 3.83 -11.63
CA TRP A 94 -1.74 2.49 -11.31
C TRP A 94 -1.97 2.33 -9.80
N LEU A 95 -1.06 2.83 -8.96
CA LEU A 95 -1.20 2.81 -7.50
C LEU A 95 -2.41 3.60 -7.00
N THR A 96 -2.67 4.75 -7.61
CA THR A 96 -3.86 5.54 -7.29
C THR A 96 -5.13 4.75 -7.61
N THR A 97 -5.15 4.08 -8.77
CA THR A 97 -6.29 3.27 -9.21
C THR A 97 -6.55 2.10 -8.26
N ILE A 98 -5.53 1.30 -7.94
CA ILE A 98 -5.71 0.13 -7.07
C ILE A 98 -6.09 0.55 -5.65
N THR A 99 -5.50 1.63 -5.12
CA THR A 99 -5.85 2.13 -3.78
C THR A 99 -7.31 2.59 -3.72
N LEU A 100 -7.76 3.35 -4.73
CA LEU A 100 -9.14 3.80 -4.82
C LEU A 100 -10.12 2.64 -4.97
N TRP A 101 -9.76 1.60 -5.73
CA TRP A 101 -10.57 0.42 -5.88
C TRP A 101 -10.73 -0.34 -4.56
N GLN A 102 -9.63 -0.56 -3.83
CA GLN A 102 -9.67 -1.20 -2.51
C GLN A 102 -10.50 -0.40 -1.50
N CYS A 103 -10.28 0.91 -1.41
CA CYS A 103 -11.05 1.76 -0.48
C CYS A 103 -12.55 1.73 -0.79
N ARG A 104 -12.94 1.69 -2.08
CA ARG A 104 -14.34 1.59 -2.47
C ARG A 104 -14.95 0.25 -2.06
N GLN A 105 -14.24 -0.86 -2.31
CA GLN A 105 -14.74 -2.18 -1.94
C GLN A 105 -15.01 -2.30 -0.44
N LEU A 106 -14.14 -1.74 0.41
CA LEU A 106 -14.36 -1.75 1.86
C LEU A 106 -15.58 -0.95 2.27
N VAL A 107 -15.75 0.27 1.74
CA VAL A 107 -16.95 1.07 1.99
C VAL A 107 -18.22 0.36 1.51
N GLU A 108 -18.15 -0.38 0.40
CA GLU A 108 -19.29 -1.16 -0.10
C GLU A 108 -19.58 -2.39 0.79
N SER A 109 -18.56 -3.08 1.29
CA SER A 109 -18.71 -4.23 2.18
C SER A 109 -19.25 -3.86 3.57
N ASP A 110 -18.81 -2.75 4.13
CA ASP A 110 -19.27 -2.25 5.44
C ASP A 110 -20.78 -1.92 5.43
N GLN A 111 -21.29 -1.39 4.31
CA GLN A 111 -22.72 -1.11 4.10
C GLN A 111 -23.59 -2.37 3.99
N VAL A 112 -23.00 -3.54 3.71
CA VAL A 112 -23.72 -4.82 3.62
C VAL A 112 -23.82 -5.48 5.00
N GLU A 113 -22.82 -5.32 5.87
CA GLU A 113 -22.85 -5.88 7.24
C GLU A 113 -23.81 -5.11 8.17
N GLU A 114 -23.85 -3.77 8.09
CA GLU A 114 -24.72 -2.96 8.95
C GLU A 114 -26.22 -3.16 8.65
N LYS A 115 -26.59 -3.59 7.44
CA LYS A 115 -27.98 -3.96 7.09
C LYS A 115 -28.41 -5.36 7.52
N SER A 116 -27.48 -6.22 7.95
CA SER A 116 -27.77 -7.62 8.30
C SER A 116 -28.02 -7.86 9.80
N THR A 117 -27.73 -6.89 10.68
CA THR A 117 -27.95 -7.04 12.13
C THR A 117 -29.22 -6.31 12.58
N HIS A 118 -30.39 -6.76 12.10
CA HIS A 118 -31.66 -6.44 12.74
C HIS A 118 -32.49 -7.73 12.88
N GLN A 119 -32.09 -8.56 13.83
CA GLN A 119 -32.92 -9.61 14.38
C GLN A 119 -33.88 -8.95 15.40
N PRO A 120 -35.21 -8.93 15.18
CA PRO A 120 -36.14 -8.44 16.19
C PRO A 120 -36.17 -9.42 17.38
N PRO A 121 -36.05 -8.94 18.64
CA PRO A 121 -36.35 -9.80 19.79
C PRO A 121 -37.86 -10.05 19.86
N ASP A 122 -38.23 -11.33 20.07
CA ASP A 122 -39.57 -11.83 20.40
C ASP A 122 -40.23 -11.04 21.55
#